data_AF-A0A6P0T1K0-F1
#
_entry.id   AF-A0A6P0T1K0-F1
#
_cell.length_a   1.000
_cell.length_b   1.000
_cell.length_c   1.000
_cell.angle_alpha   90.00
_cell.angle_beta   90.00
_cell.angle_gamma   90.00
#
_symmetry.space_group_name_H-M   'P 1'
#
loop_
_entity.id
_entity.type
_entity.pdbx_description
1 polymer ?
#
loop_
_entity_poly.entity_id
_entity_poly.type
_entity_poly.pdbx_seq_one_letter_code
_entity_poly.pdbx_strand_id
1 'polypeptide(L)' 'VTDWDQFQKLDYGKMAELMNNPVIIDGRNCLDRNQLERAGFSYLGIGR' A
#
# COMPACT_ATOMS: atom_id res chain seq x y z
N VAL A 1 10.76 16.47 6.54
CA VAL A 1 10.87 15.06 6.10
C VAL A 1 9.64 14.37 6.64
N THR A 2 8.73 13.96 5.76
CA THR A 2 7.32 13.66 6.05
C THR A 2 7.14 12.53 7.06
N ASP A 3 6.12 12.61 7.92
CA ASP A 3 5.76 11.58 8.89
C ASP A 3 5.05 10.40 8.20
N TRP A 4 5.77 9.28 8.02
CA TRP A 4 5.33 8.07 7.30
C TRP A 4 4.29 7.23 8.05
N ASP A 5 4.12 7.49 9.34
CA ASP A 5 3.17 6.79 10.21
C ASP A 5 1.71 6.95 9.75
N GLN A 6 1.42 8.05 9.05
CA GLN A 6 0.07 8.31 8.53
C GLN A 6 -0.33 7.29 7.46
N PHE A 7 0.63 6.80 6.67
CA PHE A 7 0.33 5.82 5.62
C PHE A 7 0.10 4.43 6.20
N GLN A 8 0.83 4.04 7.25
CA GLN A 8 0.68 2.72 7.88
C GLN A 8 -0.71 2.50 8.52
N LYS A 9 -1.41 3.59 8.87
CA LYS A 9 -2.71 3.55 9.56
C LYS A 9 -3.92 3.76 8.63
N LEU A 10 -3.71 3.74 7.32
CA LEU A 10 -4.79 3.90 6.36
C LEU A 10 -5.67 2.64 6.28
N ASP A 11 -6.96 2.85 5.99
CA ASP A 11 -7.87 1.77 5.66
C ASP A 11 -7.68 1.36 4.19
N TYR A 12 -6.72 0.46 3.98
CA TYR A 12 -6.40 -0.06 2.67
C TYR A 12 -7.56 -0.82 2.03
N GLY A 13 -8.44 -1.47 2.80
CA GLY A 13 -9.60 -2.17 2.24
C GLY A 13 -10.54 -1.21 1.52
N LYS A 14 -10.91 -0.11 2.22
CA LYS A 14 -11.72 0.95 1.61
C LYS A 14 -11.03 1.60 0.40
N MET A 15 -9.71 1.79 0.47
CA MET A 15 -8.98 2.35 -0.66
C MET A 15 -9.01 1.44 -1.90
N ALA A 16 -8.89 0.13 -1.72
CA ALA A 16 -8.95 -0.82 -2.82
C ALA A 16 -10.31 -0.81 -3.52
N GLU A 17 -11.41 -0.71 -2.77
CA GLU A 17 -12.77 -0.61 -3.31
C GLU A 17 -13.00 0.66 -4.15
N LEU A 18 -12.33 1.76 -3.79
CA LEU A 18 -12.44 3.03 -4.50
C LEU A 18 -11.59 3.09 -5.77
N MET A 19 -10.62 2.18 -5.93
CA MET A 19 -9.69 2.19 -7.05
C MET A 19 -10.19 1.31 -8.19
N ASN A 20 -10.17 1.84 -9.41
CA ASN A 20 -10.51 1.06 -10.62
C ASN A 20 -9.53 -0.10 -10.87
N ASN A 21 -8.27 0.07 -10.43
CA ASN A 21 -7.27 -0.99 -10.41
C ASN A 21 -6.37 -0.81 -9.18
N PRO A 22 -6.55 -1.61 -8.12
CA PRO A 22 -5.82 -1.44 -6.86
C PRO A 22 -4.37 -1.93 -7.00
N VAL A 23 -3.48 -1.04 -7.40
CA VAL A 23 -2.02 -1.28 -7.50
C VAL A 23 -1.27 -0.28 -6.63
N ILE A 24 -0.33 -0.77 -5.82
CA ILE A 24 0.58 0.07 -5.02
C ILE A 24 2.03 -0.16 -5.48
N ILE A 25 2.72 0.94 -5.76
CA ILE A 25 4.15 0.95 -6.05
C ILE A 25 4.87 1.65 -4.89
N ASP A 26 5.63 0.90 -4.12
CA ASP A 26 6.38 1.40 -2.97
C ASP A 26 7.87 1.54 -3.31
N GLY A 27 8.31 2.80 -3.47
CA GLY A 27 9.70 3.14 -3.73
C GLY A 27 10.62 3.07 -2.50
N ARG A 28 10.08 2.93 -1.29
CA ARG A 28 10.85 2.91 -0.04
C ARG A 28 10.80 1.55 0.67
N ASN A 29 9.93 0.65 0.22
CA ASN A 29 9.66 -0.65 0.86
C ASN A 29 9.28 -0.49 2.34
N CYS A 30 8.50 0.56 2.66
CA CYS A 30 8.06 0.88 4.02
C CYS A 30 6.65 0.39 4.33
N LEU A 31 5.92 -0.14 3.34
CA LEU A 31 4.58 -0.70 3.52
C LEU A 31 4.61 -2.22 3.70
N ASP A 32 3.67 -2.75 4.47
CA ASP A 32 3.53 -4.20 4.65
C ASP A 32 2.83 -4.81 3.43
N ARG A 33 3.61 -5.53 2.60
CA ARG A 33 3.10 -6.26 1.44
C ARG A 33 1.91 -7.16 1.79
N ASN A 34 2.00 -7.93 2.88
CA ASN A 34 0.96 -8.91 3.23
C ASN A 34 -0.33 -8.21 3.66
N GLN A 35 -0.22 -7.03 4.28
CA GLN A 35 -1.39 -6.21 4.62
C GLN A 35 -2.08 -5.71 3.34
N LEU A 36 -1.29 -5.20 2.39
CA LEU A 36 -1.79 -4.64 1.15
C LEU A 36 -2.41 -5.71 0.23
N GLU A 37 -1.76 -6.87 0.09
CA GLU A 37 -2.31 -7.99 -0.69
C GLU A 37 -3.61 -8.52 -0.08
N ARG A 38 -3.71 -8.62 1.25
CA ARG A 38 -4.95 -8.99 1.94
C ARG A 38 -6.06 -7.95 1.77
N ALA A 39 -5.69 -6.68 1.63
CA ALA A 39 -6.63 -5.59 1.33
C ALA A 39 -7.05 -5.56 -0.15
N GLY A 40 -6.48 -6.41 -1.02
CA GLY A 40 -6.85 -6.51 -2.43
C GLY A 40 -5.91 -5.77 -3.38
N PHE A 41 -4.77 -5.26 -2.91
CA PHE A 41 -3.78 -4.59 -3.75
C PHE A 41 -2.81 -5.55 -4.41
N SER A 42 -2.46 -5.25 -5.66
CA SER A 42 -1.20 -5.72 -6.26
C SER A 42 -0.06 -4.83 -5.80
N TYR A 43 0.91 -5.39 -5.06
CA TYR A 43 2.02 -4.64 -4.48
C TYR A 43 3.32 -4.82 -5.29
N LEU A 44 3.96 -3.71 -5.63
CA LEU A 44 5.28 -3.66 -6.25
C LEU A 44 6.24 -2.84 -5.39
N GLY A 45 7.29 -3.48 -4.88
CA GLY A 45 8.39 -2.79 -4.21
C GLY A 45 9.53 -2.52 -5.18
N ILE A 46 10.27 -1.42 -5.00
CA ILE A 46 11.46 -1.14 -5.82
C ILE A 46 12.69 -1.84 -5.24
N GLY A 47 13.45 -2.54 -6.08
CA GLY A 47 14.75 -3.12 -5.72
C GLY A 47 14.70 -4.39 -4.86
N ARG A 48 13.60 -5.13 -4.89
CA ARG A 48 13.44 -6.47 -4.28
C ARG A 48 13.09 -7.51 -5.32
#